data_AF-A0A943N2Z2-F1
#
_entry.id   AF-A0A943N2Z2-F1
#
_cell.length_a   1.000
_cell.length_b   1.000
_cell.length_c   1.000
_cell.angle_alpha   90.00
_cell.angle_beta   90.00
_cell.angle_gamma   90.00
#
_symmetry.space_group_name_H-M   'P 1'
#
loop_
_entity.id
_entity.type
_entity.pdbx_description
1 polymer ?
#
loop_
_entity_poly.entity_id
_entity_poly.type
_entity_poly.pdbx_seq_one_letter_code
_entity_poly.pdbx_strand_id
1 'polypeptide(L)' 'MNIVCLDMEGVLVPEIWIAFSEASGIPELRRTTRDEPDYDKLMTWRLGILKEHGLGLKEIQDTIAKIDPLPGAKAF' A
#
# COMPACT_ATOMS: atom_id res chain seq x y z
N MET A 1 -3.51 -10.14 31.72
CA MET A 1 -2.63 -9.95 30.55
C MET A 1 -3.48 -9.35 29.46
N ASN A 2 -3.11 -8.19 28.92
CA ASN A 2 -3.86 -7.56 27.83
C ASN A 2 -3.02 -7.64 26.56
N ILE A 3 -3.65 -8.00 25.44
CA ILE A 3 -3.03 -8.05 24.11
C ILE A 3 -3.82 -7.07 23.25
N VAL A 4 -3.12 -6.21 22.52
CA VAL A 4 -3.71 -5.29 21.55
C VAL A 4 -3.13 -5.63 20.17
N CYS A 5 -4.02 -5.93 19.23
CA CYS A 5 -3.68 -6.17 17.84
C CYS A 5 -4.25 -5.01 17.02
N LEU A 6 -3.41 -4.37 16.21
CA LEU A 6 -3.79 -3.24 15.37
C LEU A 6 -3.62 -3.64 13.92
N ASP A 7 -4.52 -3.15 13.09
CA ASP A 7 -4.27 -3.06 11.67
C ASP A 7 -3.20 -1.98 11.40
N MET A 8 -2.53 -2.07 10.25
CA MET A 8 -1.45 -1.15 9.89
C MET A 8 -1.98 -0.01 9.02
N GLU A 9 -2.46 -0.34 7.83
CA GLU A 9 -2.99 0.61 6.86
C GLU A 9 -4.35 1.17 7.34
N GLY A 10 -4.55 2.48 7.21
CA GLY A 10 -5.76 3.17 7.69
C GLY A 10 -5.84 3.38 9.21
N VAL A 11 -4.98 2.74 10.00
CA VAL A 11 -4.89 2.90 11.47
C VAL A 11 -3.62 3.62 11.89
N LEU A 12 -2.45 3.11 11.48
CA LEU A 12 -1.14 3.67 11.84
C LEU A 12 -0.50 4.42 10.68
N VAL A 13 -0.72 3.98 9.45
CA VAL A 13 -0.16 4.56 8.23
C VAL A 13 -1.25 4.70 7.15
N PRO A 14 -1.09 5.59 6.17
CA PRO A 14 -1.92 5.61 4.97
C PRO A 14 -1.89 4.29 4.18
N GLU A 15 -2.88 4.10 3.31
CA GLU A 15 -2.93 2.99 2.35
C GLU A 15 -1.73 3.06 1.38
N ILE A 16 -0.84 2.08 1.47
CA ILE A 16 0.45 2.05 0.77
C ILE A 16 0.24 2.01 -0.74
N TRP A 17 -0.67 1.16 -1.23
CA TRP A 17 -0.91 1.04 -2.68
C TRP A 17 -1.55 2.30 -3.28
N ILE A 18 -2.35 3.02 -2.50
CA ILE A 18 -2.92 4.30 -2.91
C ILE A 18 -1.82 5.36 -2.96
N ALA A 19 -1.00 5.47 -1.91
CA ALA A 19 0.14 6.38 -1.89
C ALA A 19 1.15 6.07 -3.00
N PHE A 20 1.38 4.78 -3.29
CA PHE A 20 2.26 4.33 -4.36
C PHE A 20 1.70 4.71 -5.74
N SER A 21 0.41 4.48 -5.97
CA SER A 21 -0.29 4.91 -7.19
C SER A 21 -0.15 6.41 -7.44
N GLU A 22 -0.31 7.23 -6.40
CA GLU A 22 -0.17 8.68 -6.47
C GLU A 22 1.29 9.12 -6.73
N ALA A 23 2.27 8.48 -6.08
CA ALA A 23 3.68 8.77 -6.26
C ALA A 23 4.26 8.32 -7.61
N SER A 24 3.80 7.18 -8.12
CA SER A 24 4.24 6.62 -9.40
C SER A 24 3.44 7.15 -10.60
N GLY A 25 2.28 7.78 -10.35
CA GLY A 25 1.36 8.24 -11.40
C GLY A 25 0.64 7.11 -12.13
N ILE A 26 0.49 5.93 -11.50
CA ILE A 26 -0.13 4.73 -12.09
C ILE A 26 -1.50 4.53 -11.44
N PRO A 27 -2.59 5.09 -11.98
CA PRO A 27 -3.92 5.08 -11.35
C PRO A 27 -4.49 3.67 -11.17
N GLU A 28 -4.04 2.70 -11.95
CA GLU A 28 -4.38 1.29 -11.85
C GLU A 28 -4.08 0.78 -10.42
N LEU A 29 -2.91 1.09 -9.87
CA LEU A 29 -2.49 0.57 -8.57
C LEU A 29 -3.38 1.01 -7.38
N ARG A 30 -4.30 1.96 -7.61
CA ARG A 30 -5.32 2.39 -6.65
C ARG A 30 -6.42 1.35 -6.40
N ARG A 31 -6.50 0.28 -7.20
CA ARG A 31 -7.48 -0.80 -7.03
C ARG A 31 -7.36 -1.46 -5.65
N THR A 32 -8.50 -1.66 -4.99
CA THR A 32 -8.59 -2.23 -3.64
C THR A 32 -9.39 -3.53 -3.63
N THR A 33 -9.49 -4.18 -2.46
CA THR A 33 -10.35 -5.36 -2.26
C THR A 33 -11.84 -5.07 -2.41
N ARG A 34 -12.25 -3.79 -2.42
CA ARG A 34 -13.61 -3.40 -2.78
C ARG A 34 -13.90 -3.59 -4.27
N ASP A 35 -12.87 -3.48 -5.11
CA ASP A 35 -12.94 -3.61 -6.57
C ASP A 35 -12.58 -5.02 -7.05
N GLU A 36 -11.75 -5.73 -6.30
CA GLU A 36 -11.37 -7.13 -6.51
C GLU A 36 -11.36 -7.87 -5.17
N PRO A 37 -12.43 -8.57 -4.79
CA PRO A 37 -12.50 -9.24 -3.49
C PRO A 37 -11.52 -10.42 -3.35
N ASP A 38 -11.03 -10.98 -4.47
CA ASP A 38 -10.03 -12.04 -4.48
C ASP A 38 -8.62 -11.45 -4.35
N TYR A 39 -8.02 -11.61 -3.17
CA TYR A 39 -6.70 -11.05 -2.87
C TYR A 39 -5.59 -11.60 -3.79
N ASP A 40 -5.66 -12.87 -4.17
CA ASP A 40 -4.65 -13.49 -5.04
C ASP A 40 -4.73 -12.91 -6.46
N LYS A 41 -5.96 -12.69 -6.95
CA LYS A 41 -6.16 -12.00 -8.24
C LYS A 41 -5.68 -10.55 -8.18
N LEU A 42 -6.03 -9.82 -7.12
CA LEU A 42 -5.58 -8.44 -6.93
C LEU A 42 -4.04 -8.35 -6.92
N MET A 43 -3.38 -9.27 -6.22
CA MET A 43 -1.92 -9.25 -6.14
C MET A 43 -1.22 -9.65 -7.42
N THR A 44 -1.73 -10.69 -8.10
CA THR A 44 -1.23 -11.09 -9.42
C THR A 44 -1.32 -9.92 -10.40
N TRP A 45 -2.44 -9.19 -10.35
CA TRP A 45 -2.66 -8.02 -11.19
C TRP A 45 -1.69 -6.87 -10.86
N ARG A 46 -1.53 -6.49 -9.58
CA ARG A 46 -0.59 -5.44 -9.14
C ARG A 46 0.85 -5.74 -9.58
N LEU A 47 1.29 -6.99 -9.41
CA LEU A 47 2.62 -7.42 -9.85
C LEU A 47 2.77 -7.38 -11.39
N GLY A 48 1.70 -7.68 -12.13
CA GLY A 48 1.64 -7.52 -13.59
C GLY A 48 1.89 -6.06 -14.00
N ILE A 49 1.16 -5.12 -13.40
CA ILE A 49 1.32 -3.68 -13.65
C ILE A 49 2.75 -3.22 -13.31
N LEU A 50 3.28 -3.60 -12.14
CA LEU A 50 4.66 -3.26 -11.76
C LEU A 50 5.68 -3.75 -12.81
N LYS A 51 5.48 -4.97 -13.33
CA LYS A 51 6.34 -5.55 -14.37
C LYS A 51 6.24 -4.80 -15.70
N GLU A 52 5.04 -4.42 -16.12
CA GLU A 52 4.82 -3.63 -17.35
C GLU A 52 5.49 -2.26 -17.29
N HIS A 53 5.49 -1.63 -16.10
CA HIS A 53 6.14 -0.35 -15.86
C HIS A 53 7.62 -0.46 -15.47
N GLY A 54 8.18 -1.67 -15.37
CA GLY A 54 9.58 -1.90 -15.00
C GLY A 54 9.92 -1.51 -13.56
N LEU A 55 8.93 -1.46 -12.67
CA LEU A 55 9.08 -1.09 -11.26
C LEU A 55 9.39 -2.33 -10.41
N GLY A 56 10.42 -2.23 -9.57
CA GLY A 56 10.86 -3.30 -8.69
C GLY A 56 10.66 -2.97 -7.21
N LEU A 57 11.25 -3.81 -6.36
CA LEU A 57 11.19 -3.64 -4.90
C LEU A 57 11.79 -2.31 -4.45
N LYS A 58 12.83 -1.82 -5.14
CA LYS A 58 13.52 -0.60 -4.76
C LYS A 58 12.59 0.62 -4.87
N GLU A 59 11.85 0.74 -5.96
CA GLU A 59 10.92 1.85 -6.19
C GLU A 59 9.77 1.82 -5.17
N ILE A 60 9.32 0.62 -4.79
CA ILE A 60 8.34 0.42 -3.71
C ILE A 60 8.91 0.91 -2.38
N GLN A 61 10.13 0.51 -2.03
CA GLN A 61 10.78 0.93 -0.79
C GLN A 61 11.04 2.45 -0.76
N ASP A 62 11.51 3.04 -1.86
CA ASP A 62 11.76 4.47 -1.98
C ASP A 62 10.48 5.31 -1.82
N THR A 63 9.33 4.74 -2.18
CA THR A 63 8.02 5.36 -1.99
C THR A 63 7.53 5.20 -0.56
N ILE A 64 7.58 3.97 -0.01
CA ILE A 64 7.17 3.68 1.37
C ILE A 64 7.99 4.50 2.38
N ALA A 65 9.29 4.70 2.12
CA ALA A 65 10.16 5.48 2.99
C ALA A 65 9.74 6.96 3.14
N LYS A 66 8.89 7.45 2.24
CA LYS A 66 8.35 8.83 2.27
C LYS A 66 6.97 8.90 2.92
N ILE A 67 6.37 7.76 3.30
CA ILE A 67 5.06 7.72 3.93
C ILE A 67 5.23 7.99 5.43
N ASP A 68 4.66 9.10 5.88
CA ASP A 68 4.58 9.42 7.30
C ASP A 68 3.42 8.67 7.97
N PRO A 69 3.58 8.24 9.23
CA PRO A 69 2.48 7.73 10.03
C PRO A 69 1.34 8.75 10.17
N LEU A 70 0.13 8.25 10.38
CA LEU A 70 -1.04 9.10 10.62
C LEU A 70 -0.85 9.95 11.89
N PRO A 71 -1.45 11.16 11.96
CA PRO A 71 -1.35 12.01 13.13
C PRO A 71 -1.75 11.26 14.41
N GLY A 72 -0.86 11.26 15.41
CA GLY A 72 -1.06 10.56 16.68
C GLY A 72 -0.66 9.08 16.68
N ALA A 73 -0.42 8.44 15.53
CA ALA A 73 -0.06 7.02 15.45
C ALA A 73 1.27 6.70 16.18
N LYS A 74 2.24 7.61 16.15
CA LYS A 74 3.51 7.45 16.90
C LYS A 74 3.36 7.57 18.42
N ALA A 75 2.29 8.22 18.89
CA ALA A 75 2.04 8.48 20.31
C ALA A 75 1.07 7.47 20.95
N PHE A 76 0.40 6.66 20.12
CA PHE A 76 -0.47 5.57 20.52
C PHE A 76 0.36 4.35 20.97
#